data_AF-A0A1J3G797-F1
#
_entry.id   AF-A0A1J3G797-F1
#
_cell.length_a   1.000
_cell.length_b   1.000
_cell.length_c   1.000
_cell.angle_alpha   90.00
_cell.angle_beta   90.00
_cell.angle_gamma   90.00
#
_symmetry.space_group_name_H-M   'P 1'
#
loop_
_entity.id
_entity.type
_entity.pdbx_description
1 polymer ?
#
loop_
_entity_poly.entity_id
_entity_poly.type
_entity_poly.pdbx_seq_one_letter_code
_entity_poly.pdbx_strand_id
1 'polypeptide(L)'
;MALNLADKLAILVVDDHQPCSQQDESGPSQEVSISASEIASWDLSEILGCGRVKVQAHRTRLIQESSYFHGLLSGNFSESGLDHISIEWNKETFLYLLMYMYDCDIDITSTSFLPLFDAALFFGVESLLDKCKSWLLMVASSNHHESPQLELSDLIQMWNFGLERAADFVPDLCAAYLAKNLMLIKHDKYFG
;
A
#
# COMPACT_ATOMS: atom_id res chain seq x y z
N MET A 1 -30.16 8.36 19.82
CA MET A 1 -30.46 7.42 18.72
C MET A 1 -29.42 6.33 18.81
N ALA A 2 -29.78 5.18 19.39
CA ALA A 2 -28.83 4.13 19.73
C ALA A 2 -28.54 3.28 18.47
N LEU A 3 -27.38 3.48 17.85
CA LEU A 3 -26.80 2.53 16.90
C LEU A 3 -25.73 1.74 17.64
N ASN A 4 -26.17 0.81 18.49
CA ASN A 4 -25.34 -0.31 18.90
C ASN A 4 -25.57 -1.41 17.86
N LEU A 5 -25.14 -1.15 16.62
CA LEU A 5 -25.01 -2.18 15.61
C LEU A 5 -23.65 -2.80 15.87
N ALA A 6 -23.62 -4.07 16.29
CA ALA A 6 -22.36 -4.80 16.41
C ALA A 6 -21.55 -4.56 15.12
N ASP A 7 -20.33 -4.06 15.26
CA ASP A 7 -19.47 -3.74 14.13
C ASP A 7 -19.30 -5.00 13.29
N LYS A 8 -19.92 -5.01 12.10
CA LYS A 8 -19.95 -6.21 11.27
C LYS A 8 -18.53 -6.43 10.77
N LEU A 9 -18.02 -7.63 10.96
CA LEU A 9 -16.68 -8.01 10.53
C LEU A 9 -16.73 -8.50 9.07
N ALA A 10 -15.61 -8.35 8.37
CA ALA A 10 -15.33 -8.97 7.08
C ALA A 10 -13.96 -9.67 7.16
N ILE A 11 -13.82 -10.80 6.47
CA ILE A 11 -12.56 -11.51 6.38
C ILE A 11 -11.92 -11.18 5.03
N LEU A 12 -10.79 -10.49 5.07
CA LEU A 12 -9.97 -10.19 3.91
C LEU A 12 -9.01 -11.36 3.70
N VAL A 13 -9.06 -12.00 2.54
CA VAL A 13 -8.20 -13.13 2.20
C VAL A 13 -7.14 -12.64 1.24
N VAL A 14 -5.88 -12.68 1.67
CA VAL A 14 -4.72 -12.20 0.92
C VAL A 14 -3.79 -13.39 0.67
N ASP A 15 -3.58 -13.70 -0.60
CA ASP A 15 -2.72 -14.81 -1.04
C ASP A 15 -1.39 -14.28 -1.56
N ASP A 16 -0.33 -15.10 -1.49
CA ASP A 16 0.87 -14.81 -2.26
C ASP A 16 0.56 -14.84 -3.75
N HIS A 17 0.65 -13.69 -4.40
CA HIS A 17 0.65 -13.60 -5.87
C HIS A 17 1.94 -14.20 -6.42
N GLN A 18 2.02 -15.53 -6.44
CA GLN A 18 2.96 -16.22 -7.30
C GLN A 18 2.27 -16.37 -8.67
N PRO A 19 2.87 -15.88 -9.78
CA PRO A 19 2.27 -16.06 -11.10
C PRO A 19 2.14 -17.56 -11.37
N CYS A 20 0.91 -17.99 -11.56
CA CYS A 20 0.47 -19.38 -11.63
C CYS A 20 1.31 -20.18 -12.65
N SER A 21 2.33 -20.86 -12.15
CA SER A 21 3.13 -21.82 -12.88
C SER A 21 3.07 -23.13 -12.10
N GLN A 22 2.15 -23.98 -12.54
CA GLN A 22 2.02 -25.39 -12.18
C GLN A 22 1.56 -25.69 -10.74
N GLN A 23 0.35 -26.25 -10.66
CA GLN A 23 -0.17 -26.95 -9.50
C GLN A 23 0.71 -28.16 -9.23
N ASP A 24 1.51 -28.11 -8.18
CA ASP A 24 1.95 -29.29 -7.45
C ASP A 24 1.38 -29.20 -6.02
N GLU A 25 0.45 -30.11 -5.71
CA GLU A 25 0.04 -30.39 -4.33
C GLU A 25 1.23 -31.00 -3.58
N SER A 26 1.89 -30.26 -2.69
CA SER A 26 2.49 -30.80 -1.44
C SER A 26 3.31 -29.77 -0.66
N GLY A 27 2.67 -29.20 0.35
CA GLY A 27 3.29 -28.52 1.50
C GLY A 27 2.16 -28.04 2.41
N PRO A 28 2.31 -28.02 3.75
CA PRO A 28 1.29 -27.41 4.59
C PRO A 28 1.20 -25.94 4.16
N SER A 29 0.15 -25.58 3.43
CA SER A 29 -0.14 -24.18 3.11
C SER A 29 -0.32 -23.48 4.44
N GLN A 30 0.73 -22.79 4.88
CA GLN A 30 0.77 -22.14 6.17
C GLN A 30 -0.22 -20.97 6.09
N GLU A 31 -1.43 -21.24 6.53
CA GLU A 31 -2.53 -20.28 6.61
C GLU A 31 -2.52 -19.66 8.01
N VAL A 32 -2.61 -18.33 8.06
CA VAL A 32 -2.75 -17.60 9.33
C VAL A 32 -4.06 -16.81 9.31
N SER A 33 -4.77 -16.84 10.45
CA SER A 33 -5.95 -16.01 10.68
C SER A 33 -5.63 -14.99 11.77
N ILE A 34 -5.71 -13.71 11.44
CA ILE A 34 -5.37 -12.58 12.32
C ILE A 34 -6.52 -11.59 12.42
N SER A 35 -6.53 -10.78 13.47
CA SER A 35 -7.52 -9.72 13.66
C SER A 35 -6.90 -8.35 13.46
N ALA A 36 -7.58 -7.48 12.72
CA ALA A 36 -7.21 -6.08 12.58
C ALA A 36 -7.41 -5.28 13.90
N SER A 37 -8.13 -5.84 14.89
CA SER A 37 -8.17 -5.26 16.24
C SER A 37 -6.82 -5.27 16.94
N GLU A 38 -5.94 -6.20 16.56
CA GLU A 38 -4.61 -6.42 17.15
C GLU A 38 -3.49 -5.94 16.20
N ILE A 39 -3.84 -5.10 15.22
CA ILE A 39 -2.96 -4.69 14.12
C ILE A 39 -1.70 -3.98 14.56
N ALA A 40 -1.73 -3.27 15.69
CA ALA A 40 -0.56 -2.63 16.27
C ALA A 40 0.46 -3.63 16.86
N SER A 41 0.05 -4.88 17.11
CA SER A 41 0.90 -5.95 17.65
C SER A 41 1.31 -6.99 16.61
N TRP A 42 1.00 -6.77 15.33
CA TRP A 42 1.35 -7.69 14.26
C TRP A 42 2.86 -7.80 14.08
N ASP A 43 3.36 -9.04 14.05
CA ASP A 43 4.68 -9.34 13.49
C ASP A 43 4.53 -9.56 11.98
N LEU A 44 4.77 -8.51 11.20
CA LEU A 44 4.71 -8.60 9.74
C LEU A 44 5.68 -9.64 9.17
N SER A 45 6.84 -9.88 9.80
CA SER A 45 7.81 -10.85 9.27
C SER A 45 7.26 -12.27 9.37
N GLU A 46 6.59 -12.59 10.46
CA GLU A 46 5.90 -13.88 10.65
C GLU A 46 4.69 -14.01 9.72
N ILE A 47 3.86 -12.97 9.65
CA ILE A 47 2.65 -12.97 8.81
C ILE A 47 3.01 -13.11 7.32
N LEU A 48 4.04 -12.40 6.86
CA LEU A 48 4.49 -12.47 5.47
C LEU A 48 5.10 -13.83 5.10
N GLY A 49 5.61 -14.58 6.08
CA GLY A 49 6.05 -15.96 5.89
C GLY A 49 4.91 -16.95 5.60
N CYS A 50 3.66 -16.58 5.87
CA CYS A 50 2.49 -17.42 5.64
C CYS A 50 1.97 -17.27 4.19
N GLY A 51 1.70 -18.39 3.50
CA GLY A 51 1.25 -18.35 2.10
C GLY A 51 -0.13 -17.73 1.89
N ARG A 52 -1.01 -17.84 2.88
CA ARG A 52 -2.35 -17.23 2.90
C ARG A 52 -2.60 -16.54 4.23
N VAL A 53 -3.05 -15.29 4.17
CA VAL A 53 -3.39 -14.48 5.34
C VAL A 53 -4.88 -14.15 5.31
N LYS A 54 -5.60 -14.53 6.35
CA LYS A 54 -7.01 -14.14 6.57
C LYS A 54 -7.06 -13.07 7.66
N VAL A 55 -7.44 -11.86 7.28
CA VAL A 55 -7.56 -10.73 8.21
C VAL A 55 -9.03 -10.48 8.53
N GLN A 56 -9.41 -10.65 9.79
CA GLN A 56 -10.70 -10.20 10.29
C GLN A 56 -10.67 -8.69 10.52
N ALA A 57 -11.43 -7.93 9.73
CA ALA A 57 -11.46 -6.48 9.74
C ALA A 57 -12.87 -5.93 9.99
N HIS A 58 -12.94 -4.77 10.65
CA HIS A 58 -14.16 -4.02 10.87
C HIS A 58 -14.63 -3.36 9.57
N ARG A 59 -15.85 -3.69 9.13
CA ARG A 59 -16.40 -3.13 7.87
C ARG A 59 -16.56 -1.62 7.96
N THR A 60 -16.97 -1.11 9.12
CA THR A 60 -17.13 0.32 9.35
C THR A 60 -15.82 1.07 9.08
N ARG A 61 -14.69 0.58 9.59
CA ARG A 61 -13.36 1.16 9.37
C ARG A 61 -12.94 1.07 7.91
N LEU A 62 -13.15 -0.08 7.25
CA LEU A 62 -12.83 -0.23 5.83
C LEU A 62 -13.61 0.76 4.95
N ILE A 63 -14.93 0.88 5.18
CA ILE A 63 -15.82 1.76 4.44
C ILE A 63 -15.46 3.23 4.66
N GLN A 64 -15.06 3.59 5.88
CA GLN A 64 -14.68 4.96 6.23
C GLN A 64 -13.41 5.40 5.51
N GLU A 65 -12.39 4.54 5.46
CA GLU A 65 -11.05 4.91 5.00
C GLU A 65 -10.82 4.62 3.50
N SER A 66 -11.70 3.84 2.86
CA SER A 66 -11.50 3.39 1.47
C SER A 66 -12.80 3.47 0.67
N SER A 67 -12.75 4.22 -0.44
CA SER A 67 -13.88 4.30 -1.37
C SER A 67 -14.14 2.98 -2.10
N TYR A 68 -13.09 2.16 -2.32
CA TYR A 68 -13.22 0.79 -2.83
C TYR A 68 -14.09 -0.07 -1.90
N PHE A 69 -13.74 -0.14 -0.61
CA PHE A 69 -14.50 -0.93 0.36
C PHE A 69 -15.87 -0.32 0.64
N HIS A 70 -16.00 1.01 0.59
CA HIS A 70 -17.31 1.66 0.63
C HIS A 70 -18.21 1.14 -0.50
N GLY A 71 -17.74 1.16 -1.75
CA GLY A 71 -18.50 0.65 -2.90
C GLY A 71 -18.84 -0.83 -2.77
N LEU A 72 -17.88 -1.65 -2.32
CA LEU A 72 -18.03 -3.09 -2.18
C LEU A 72 -19.00 -3.50 -1.07
N LEU A 73 -18.96 -2.80 0.07
CA LEU A 73 -19.62 -3.25 1.31
C LEU A 73 -20.88 -2.47 1.67
N SER A 74 -21.13 -1.30 1.07
CA SER A 74 -22.25 -0.41 1.43
C SER A 74 -23.48 -0.54 0.50
N GLY A 75 -23.46 -1.44 -0.48
CA GLY A 75 -24.51 -1.57 -1.50
C GLY A 75 -25.40 -2.81 -1.37
N ASN A 76 -26.29 -3.00 -2.34
CA ASN A 76 -27.14 -4.19 -2.52
C ASN A 76 -26.52 -5.22 -3.49
N PHE A 77 -25.22 -5.08 -3.80
CA PHE A 77 -24.50 -6.05 -4.61
C PHE A 77 -24.36 -7.36 -3.84
N SER A 78 -24.27 -8.48 -4.56
CA SER A 78 -24.05 -9.81 -3.95
C SER A 78 -22.86 -9.83 -2.98
N GLU A 79 -21.87 -9.00 -3.28
CA GLU A 79 -20.61 -8.83 -2.60
C GLU A 79 -20.77 -8.21 -1.21
N SER A 80 -21.80 -7.39 -0.96
CA SER A 80 -22.05 -6.82 0.36
C SER A 80 -22.53 -7.87 1.38
N GLY A 81 -23.05 -9.00 0.90
CA GLY A 81 -23.37 -10.17 1.70
C GLY A 81 -22.19 -11.07 2.00
N LEU A 82 -21.04 -10.89 1.34
CA LEU A 82 -19.88 -11.76 1.54
C LEU A 82 -19.23 -11.49 2.88
N ASP A 83 -18.96 -12.59 3.59
CA ASP A 83 -18.14 -12.60 4.80
C ASP A 83 -16.65 -12.72 4.46
N HIS A 84 -16.31 -13.12 3.22
CA HIS A 84 -14.94 -13.31 2.73
C HIS A 84 -14.72 -12.50 1.47
N ILE A 85 -13.67 -11.67 1.47
CA ILE A 85 -13.30 -10.77 0.37
C ILE A 85 -11.91 -11.18 -0.09
N SER A 86 -11.79 -11.65 -1.32
CA SER A 86 -10.48 -11.96 -1.92
C SER A 86 -9.77 -10.66 -2.29
N ILE A 87 -8.53 -10.51 -1.86
CA ILE A 87 -7.69 -9.36 -2.15
C ILE A 87 -6.60 -9.80 -3.12
N GLU A 88 -6.76 -9.39 -4.37
CA GLU A 88 -5.81 -9.65 -5.44
C GLU A 88 -4.76 -8.53 -5.51
N TRP A 89 -3.87 -8.47 -4.52
CA TRP A 89 -2.81 -7.48 -4.45
C TRP A 89 -1.52 -8.06 -3.85
N ASN A 90 -0.39 -7.37 -4.03
CA ASN A 90 0.84 -7.74 -3.33
C ASN A 90 0.59 -7.76 -1.81
N LYS A 91 0.82 -8.92 -1.20
CA LYS A 91 0.48 -9.22 0.20
C LYS A 91 1.08 -8.21 1.18
N GLU A 92 2.38 -7.95 1.07
CA GLU A 92 3.08 -6.98 1.91
C GLU A 92 2.50 -5.58 1.77
N THR A 93 2.36 -5.11 0.54
CA THR A 93 1.81 -3.78 0.25
C THR A 93 0.41 -3.61 0.81
N PHE A 94 -0.45 -4.63 0.66
CA PHE A 94 -1.81 -4.59 1.19
C PHE A 94 -1.86 -4.61 2.72
N LEU A 95 -1.00 -5.38 3.38
CA LEU A 95 -0.95 -5.38 4.85
C LEU A 95 -0.50 -4.02 5.38
N TYR A 96 0.48 -3.36 4.77
CA TYR A 96 0.85 -1.99 5.13
C TYR A 96 -0.26 -0.98 4.87
N LEU A 97 -0.98 -1.09 3.75
CA LEU A 97 -2.17 -0.28 3.49
C LEU A 97 -3.21 -0.46 4.59
N LEU A 98 -3.48 -1.70 5.00
CA LEU A 98 -4.45 -2.02 6.03
C LEU A 98 -4.00 -1.50 7.40
N MET A 99 -2.72 -1.60 7.74
CA MET A 99 -2.14 -0.99 8.94
C MET A 99 -2.38 0.52 8.95
N TYR A 100 -2.12 1.21 7.83
CA TYR A 100 -2.39 2.64 7.71
C TYR A 100 -3.87 2.98 7.88
N MET A 101 -4.76 2.19 7.25
CA MET A 101 -6.20 2.33 7.43
C MET A 101 -6.65 2.11 8.88
N TYR A 102 -5.83 1.57 9.77
CA TYR A 102 -6.11 1.40 11.21
C TYR A 102 -5.30 2.35 12.10
N ASP A 103 -4.85 3.49 11.54
CA ASP A 103 -4.09 4.52 12.25
C ASP A 103 -2.72 4.06 12.76
N CYS A 104 -2.18 2.94 12.25
CA CYS A 104 -0.78 2.60 12.50
C CYS A 104 0.11 3.58 11.73
N ASP A 105 1.17 4.05 12.38
CA ASP A 105 2.15 4.87 11.69
C ASP A 105 2.99 4.01 10.74
N ILE A 106 3.06 4.46 9.50
CA ILE A 106 3.87 3.85 8.45
C ILE A 106 4.76 4.91 7.83
N ASP A 107 6.06 4.63 7.76
CA ASP A 107 7.00 5.51 7.10
C ASP A 107 7.02 5.24 5.60
N ILE A 108 6.81 6.29 4.82
CA ILE A 108 7.03 6.23 3.38
C ILE A 108 8.54 6.35 3.14
N THR A 109 9.06 5.46 2.32
CA THR A 109 10.48 5.40 1.91
C THR A 109 10.56 5.35 0.39
N SER A 110 11.77 5.42 -0.17
CA SER A 110 11.94 5.32 -1.63
C SER A 110 11.41 3.99 -2.19
N THR A 111 11.57 2.91 -1.43
CA THR A 111 11.14 1.56 -1.84
C THR A 111 9.66 1.30 -1.58
N SER A 112 9.07 1.91 -0.55
CA SER A 112 7.64 1.71 -0.23
C SER A 112 6.71 2.69 -0.93
N PHE A 113 7.20 3.84 -1.40
CA PHE A 113 6.39 4.87 -2.05
C PHE A 113 5.57 4.32 -3.22
N LEU A 114 6.22 3.67 -4.19
CA LEU A 114 5.54 3.20 -5.40
C LEU A 114 4.45 2.15 -5.09
N PRO A 115 4.75 1.05 -4.37
CA PRO A 115 3.74 0.07 -4.03
C PRO A 115 2.58 0.66 -3.23
N LEU A 116 2.86 1.50 -2.23
CA LEU A 116 1.81 2.09 -1.38
C LEU A 116 0.98 3.13 -2.11
N PHE A 117 1.59 3.94 -2.97
CA PHE A 117 0.87 4.92 -3.77
C PHE A 117 -0.04 4.23 -4.80
N ASP A 118 0.44 3.17 -5.45
CA ASP A 118 -0.38 2.35 -6.35
C ASP A 118 -1.57 1.70 -5.62
N ALA A 119 -1.30 1.08 -4.47
CA ALA A 119 -2.35 0.48 -3.64
C ALA A 119 -3.38 1.53 -3.18
N ALA A 120 -2.93 2.70 -2.73
CA ALA A 120 -3.80 3.78 -2.31
C ALA A 120 -4.70 4.29 -3.46
N LEU A 121 -4.16 4.37 -4.68
CA LEU A 121 -4.94 4.71 -5.88
C LEU A 121 -6.02 3.65 -6.16
N PHE A 122 -5.65 2.37 -6.13
CA PHE A 122 -6.58 1.28 -6.42
C PHE A 122 -7.68 1.13 -5.37
N PHE A 123 -7.30 1.11 -4.09
CA PHE A 123 -8.24 0.97 -2.97
C PHE A 123 -8.91 2.30 -2.59
N GLY A 124 -8.53 3.41 -3.22
CA GLY A 124 -9.12 4.73 -3.00
C GLY A 124 -8.98 5.20 -1.55
N VAL A 125 -7.75 5.14 -1.02
CA VAL A 125 -7.37 5.62 0.32
C VAL A 125 -6.70 6.99 0.18
N GLU A 126 -7.51 8.03 0.13
CA GLU A 126 -7.09 9.41 -0.18
C GLU A 126 -6.06 9.96 0.82
N SER A 127 -6.23 9.66 2.12
CA SER A 127 -5.30 10.09 3.17
C SER A 127 -3.87 9.55 2.95
N LEU A 128 -3.73 8.33 2.42
CA LEU A 128 -2.44 7.75 2.09
C LEU A 128 -1.83 8.40 0.84
N LEU A 129 -2.65 8.75 -0.17
CA LEU A 129 -2.20 9.50 -1.34
C LEU A 129 -1.61 10.85 -0.94
N ASP A 130 -2.28 11.57 -0.03
CA ASP A 130 -1.80 12.83 0.52
C ASP A 130 -0.51 12.65 1.32
N LYS A 131 -0.37 11.57 2.10
CA LYS A 131 0.87 11.23 2.83
C LYS A 131 2.03 10.96 1.86
N CYS A 132 1.82 10.17 0.82
CA CYS A 132 2.82 9.90 -0.22
C CYS A 132 3.24 11.18 -0.96
N LYS A 133 2.28 12.03 -1.34
CA LYS A 133 2.56 13.32 -1.98
C LYS A 133 3.38 14.23 -1.07
N SER A 134 3.01 14.32 0.20
CA SER A 134 3.73 15.11 1.21
C SER A 134 5.17 14.62 1.40
N TRP A 135 5.36 13.30 1.41
CA TRP A 135 6.69 12.70 1.47
C TRP A 135 7.54 13.08 0.25
N LEU A 136 7.03 12.92 -0.98
CA LEU A 136 7.79 13.24 -2.19
C LEU A 136 8.10 14.74 -2.29
N LEU A 137 7.17 15.60 -1.88
CA LEU A 137 7.39 17.05 -1.76
C LEU A 137 8.52 17.37 -0.79
N MET A 138 8.54 16.70 0.37
CA MET A 138 9.58 16.87 1.39
C MET A 138 10.94 16.44 0.86
N VAL A 139 11.03 15.29 0.20
CA VAL A 139 12.26 14.80 -0.45
C VAL A 139 12.76 15.80 -1.50
N ALA A 140 11.89 16.25 -2.42
CA ALA A 140 12.23 17.23 -3.46
C ALA A 140 12.70 18.59 -2.89
N SER A 141 12.10 19.03 -1.78
CA SER A 141 12.37 20.35 -1.19
C SER A 141 13.55 20.37 -0.21
N SER A 142 13.92 19.22 0.36
CA SER A 142 14.94 19.11 1.40
C SER A 142 16.34 19.52 0.92
N ASN A 143 17.00 20.45 1.64
CA ASN A 143 18.35 20.94 1.34
C ASN A 143 19.43 20.23 2.18
N HIS A 144 19.05 19.22 2.96
CA HIS A 144 19.88 18.68 4.03
C HIS A 144 20.47 17.34 3.64
N HIS A 145 21.71 17.07 4.08
CA HIS A 145 22.34 15.75 3.97
C HIS A 145 21.58 14.64 4.75
N GLU A 146 20.58 15.00 5.55
CA GLU A 146 19.78 14.10 6.39
C GLU A 146 18.47 13.64 5.72
N SER A 147 18.13 14.14 4.52
CA SER A 147 16.97 13.66 3.78
C SER A 147 17.22 12.28 3.17
N PRO A 148 16.18 11.45 2.98
CA PRO A 148 16.30 10.21 2.24
C PRO A 148 16.92 10.50 0.87
N GLN A 149 18.12 9.97 0.62
CA GLN A 149 18.72 10.06 -0.71
C GLN A 149 17.95 9.12 -1.63
N LEU A 150 17.24 9.69 -2.59
CA LEU A 150 16.56 8.93 -3.62
C LEU A 150 17.58 8.50 -4.66
N GLU A 151 17.72 7.18 -4.85
CA GLU A 151 18.56 6.64 -5.92
C GLU A 151 17.99 7.02 -7.29
N LEU A 152 18.87 7.19 -8.28
CA LEU A 152 18.43 7.56 -9.64
C LEU A 152 17.51 6.49 -10.25
N SER A 153 17.74 5.21 -9.94
CA SER A 153 16.85 4.11 -10.35
C SER A 153 15.43 4.29 -9.81
N ASP A 154 15.29 4.54 -8.50
CA ASP A 154 13.99 4.73 -7.86
C ASP A 154 13.26 5.93 -8.46
N LEU A 155 13.99 7.01 -8.70
CA LEU A 155 13.48 8.24 -9.30
C LEU A 155 12.99 8.03 -10.74
N ILE A 156 13.69 7.23 -11.54
CA ILE A 156 13.25 6.86 -12.90
C ILE A 156 11.98 6.01 -12.83
N GLN A 157 11.90 5.06 -11.90
CA GLN A 157 10.68 4.25 -11.72
C GLN A 157 9.50 5.12 -11.30
N MET A 158 9.70 6.04 -10.35
CA MET A 158 8.68 7.01 -9.92
C MET A 158 8.19 7.87 -11.08
N TRP A 159 9.12 8.41 -11.88
CA TRP A 159 8.79 9.21 -13.05
C TRP A 159 7.91 8.43 -14.04
N ASN A 160 8.35 7.23 -14.44
CA ASN A 160 7.62 6.41 -15.41
C ASN A 160 6.24 6.03 -14.90
N PHE A 161 6.13 5.62 -13.63
CA PHE A 161 4.86 5.33 -12.99
C PHE A 161 3.91 6.54 -13.01
N GLY A 162 4.44 7.73 -12.70
CA GLY A 162 3.66 8.97 -12.72
C GLY A 162 3.04 9.26 -14.08
N LEU A 163 3.79 9.02 -15.16
CA LEU A 163 3.28 9.12 -16.53
C LEU A 163 2.21 8.06 -16.84
N GLU A 164 2.43 6.82 -16.45
CA GLU A 164 1.50 5.70 -16.71
C GLU A 164 0.16 5.87 -15.99
N ARG A 165 0.17 6.45 -14.79
CA ARG A 165 -1.03 6.60 -13.95
C ARG A 165 -1.66 8.00 -13.99
N ALA A 166 -1.18 8.87 -14.87
CA ALA A 166 -1.60 10.28 -14.96
C ALA A 166 -1.51 11.01 -13.59
N ALA A 167 -0.48 10.68 -12.81
CA ALA A 167 -0.16 11.34 -11.55
C ALA A 167 0.88 12.44 -11.81
N ASP A 168 0.46 13.51 -12.49
CA ASP A 168 1.35 14.57 -13.04
C ASP A 168 2.28 15.21 -12.00
N PHE A 169 1.87 15.25 -10.73
CA PHE A 169 2.73 15.78 -9.66
C PHE A 169 3.98 14.95 -9.42
N VAL A 170 3.97 13.64 -9.73
CA VAL A 170 5.12 12.76 -9.50
C VAL A 170 6.26 13.13 -10.45
N PRO A 171 6.09 13.16 -11.79
CA PRO A 171 7.13 13.62 -12.70
C PRO A 171 7.63 15.05 -12.39
N ASP A 172 6.73 15.98 -12.05
CA ASP A 172 7.10 17.35 -11.71
C ASP A 172 8.06 17.42 -10.51
N LEU A 173 7.77 16.65 -9.45
CA LEU A 173 8.61 16.60 -8.26
C LEU A 173 9.90 15.81 -8.49
N CYS A 174 9.85 14.77 -9.31
CA CYS A 174 11.05 14.07 -9.75
C CYS A 174 11.99 15.01 -10.52
N ALA A 175 11.45 15.86 -11.40
CA ALA A 175 12.22 16.87 -12.15
C ALA A 175 12.87 17.90 -11.21
N ALA A 176 12.10 18.38 -10.23
CA ALA A 176 12.60 19.31 -9.22
C ALA A 176 13.75 18.70 -8.40
N TYR A 177 13.62 17.44 -7.97
CA TYR A 177 14.67 16.72 -7.26
C TYR A 177 15.92 16.54 -8.13
N LEU A 178 15.78 16.13 -9.40
CA LEU A 178 16.90 16.00 -10.34
C LEU A 178 17.64 17.32 -10.55
N ALA A 179 16.91 18.40 -10.83
CA ALA A 179 17.50 19.71 -11.10
C ALA A 179 18.38 20.19 -9.94
N LYS A 180 17.94 19.91 -8.72
CA LYS A 180 18.65 20.26 -7.49
C LYS A 180 19.87 19.38 -7.22
N ASN A 181 19.75 18.08 -7.46
CA ASN A 181 20.78 17.09 -7.13
C ASN A 181 21.70 16.74 -8.31
N LEU A 182 21.58 17.45 -9.44
CA LEU A 182 22.28 17.17 -10.69
C LEU A 182 23.80 16.97 -10.51
N MET A 183 24.44 17.78 -9.66
CA MET A 183 25.89 17.69 -9.43
C MET A 183 26.31 16.40 -8.70
N LEU A 184 25.43 15.81 -7.90
CA LEU A 184 25.68 14.54 -7.21
C LEU A 184 25.47 13.34 -8.14
N ILE A 185 24.52 13.46 -9.07
CA ILE A 185 24.08 12.37 -9.96
C ILE A 185 24.96 12.25 -11.21
N LYS A 186 25.77 13.27 -11.54
CA LYS A 186 26.71 13.25 -12.69
C LYS A 186 27.74 12.12 -12.68
N HIS A 187 27.98 11.49 -11.54
CA HIS A 187 28.91 10.36 -11.39
C HIS A 187 28.21 9.00 -11.45
N ASP A 188 26.88 8.97 -11.64
CA ASP A 188 26.10 7.74 -11.78
C ASP A 188 26.35 7.08 -13.15
N LYS A 189 26.24 5.76 -13.21
CA LYS A 189 26.48 4.91 -14.40
C LYS A 189 25.60 5.26 -15.61
N TYR A 190 24.54 6.03 -15.39
CA TYR A 190 23.63 6.49 -16.45
C TYR A 190 24.10 7.77 -17.15
N PHE A 191 25.10 8.48 -16.59
CA PHE A 191 25.63 9.75 -17.12
C PHE A 191 27.11 9.67 -17.53
N GLY A 192 27.74 8.49 -17.45
CA GLY A 192 29.14 8.21 -17.82
C GLY A 192 29.29 7.19 -18.94
#